data_AF-A0A392PLH6-F1
#
_entry.id   AF-A0A392PLH6-F1
#
_cell.length_a   1.000
_cell.length_b   1.000
_cell.length_c   1.000
_cell.angle_alpha   90.00
_cell.angle_beta   90.00
_cell.angle_gamma   90.00
#
_symmetry.space_group_name_H-M   'P 1'
#
loop_
_entity.id
_entity.type
_entity.pdbx_description
1 polymer ?
#
loop_
_entity_poly.entity_id
_entity_poly.type
_entity_poly.pdbx_seq_one_letter_code
_entity_poly.pdbx_strand_id
1 'polypeptide(L)'
;WCHGSPVHRYGLYALQWIVEINGKPTPDLDSFVNVTKELEHGEFVRVRTIHLNGKPRVLTLKQDLHYWPTWELRFNPDTAIWHRNVIKALNRSTV
;
A
#
# COMPACT_ATOMS: atom_id res chain seq x y z
N TRP A 1 -4.68 3.40 14.39
CA TRP A 1 -5.56 2.80 13.37
C TRP A 1 -6.04 3.89 12.42
N CYS A 2 -5.92 3.69 11.11
CA CYS A 2 -6.35 4.66 10.09
C CYS A 2 -7.79 4.35 9.67
N HIS A 3 -8.77 4.69 10.51
CA HIS A 3 -10.18 4.47 10.21
C HIS A 3 -10.58 5.22 8.94
N GLY A 4 -11.33 4.55 8.06
CA GLY A 4 -11.73 5.07 6.75
C GLY A 4 -10.70 4.89 5.64
N SER A 5 -9.52 4.34 5.92
CA SER A 5 -8.56 3.96 4.86
C SER A 5 -9.09 2.84 3.96
N PRO A 6 -8.59 2.72 2.71
CA PRO A 6 -8.93 1.60 1.84
C PRO A 6 -8.72 0.25 2.54
N VAL A 7 -7.57 0.08 3.19
CA VAL A 7 -7.22 -1.14 3.93
C VAL A 7 -8.24 -1.48 5.03
N HIS A 8 -8.66 -0.49 5.83
CA HIS A 8 -9.70 -0.69 6.84
C HIS A 8 -11.05 -1.05 6.22
N ARG A 9 -11.43 -0.40 5.10
CA ARG A 9 -12.69 -0.66 4.39
C ARG A 9 -12.75 -2.06 3.76
N TYR A 10 -11.61 -2.57 3.29
CA TYR A 10 -11.52 -3.84 2.58
C TYR A 10 -10.97 -5.00 3.43
N GLY A 11 -10.78 -4.78 4.74
CA GLY A 11 -10.52 -5.84 5.71
C GLY A 11 -9.09 -6.41 5.71
N LEU A 12 -8.11 -5.60 5.27
CA LEU A 12 -6.70 -5.87 5.49
C LEU A 12 -6.32 -5.30 6.86
N TYR A 13 -5.86 -6.15 7.77
CA TYR A 13 -5.59 -5.79 9.16
C TYR A 13 -4.16 -6.20 9.55
N ALA A 14 -3.76 -5.84 10.78
CA ALA A 14 -2.50 -6.29 11.36
C ALA A 14 -2.39 -7.83 11.34
N LEU A 15 -1.15 -8.33 11.52
CA LEU A 15 -0.82 -9.76 11.55
C LEU A 15 -0.99 -10.47 10.18
N GLN A 16 -0.87 -9.72 9.09
CA GLN A 16 -0.88 -10.22 7.72
C GLN A 16 0.32 -9.68 6.95
N TRP A 17 0.99 -10.53 6.19
CA TRP A 17 2.07 -10.15 5.26
C TRP A 17 1.52 -10.08 3.84
N ILE A 18 1.75 -8.96 3.17
CA ILE A 18 1.48 -8.83 1.73
C ILE A 18 2.58 -9.57 0.97
N VAL A 19 2.18 -10.50 0.09
CA VAL A 19 3.11 -11.32 -0.69
C VAL A 19 2.96 -11.13 -2.20
N GLU A 20 1.85 -10.54 -2.64
CA GLU A 20 1.57 -10.27 -4.05
C GLU A 20 0.60 -9.11 -4.21
N ILE A 21 0.82 -8.31 -5.25
CA ILE A 21 -0.12 -7.28 -5.74
C ILE A 21 -0.41 -7.56 -7.21
N ASN A 22 -1.68 -7.73 -7.58
CA ASN A 22 -2.13 -7.96 -8.96
C ASN A 22 -1.37 -9.07 -9.71
N GLY A 23 -1.06 -10.20 -9.07
CA GLY A 23 -0.29 -11.28 -9.70
C GLY A 23 1.24 -11.13 -9.59
N LYS A 24 1.74 -9.96 -9.18
CA LYS A 24 3.18 -9.67 -9.08
C LYS A 24 3.69 -9.92 -7.66
N PRO A 25 4.66 -10.82 -7.45
CA PRO A 25 5.28 -11.04 -6.14
C PRO A 25 5.93 -9.78 -5.59
N THR A 26 5.86 -9.60 -4.27
CA THR A 26 6.49 -8.47 -3.56
C THR A 26 7.39 -8.99 -2.43
N PRO A 27 8.55 -9.59 -2.75
CA PRO A 27 9.42 -10.24 -1.76
C PRO A 27 10.11 -9.24 -0.80
N ASP A 28 10.21 -7.98 -1.20
CA ASP A 28 10.84 -6.89 -0.45
C ASP A 28 10.06 -5.58 -0.64
N LEU A 29 10.44 -4.55 0.12
CA LEU A 29 9.78 -3.25 0.11
C LEU A 29 9.95 -2.52 -1.23
N ASP A 30 11.10 -2.64 -1.89
CA ASP A 30 11.35 -1.97 -3.17
C ASP A 30 10.45 -2.54 -4.27
N SER A 31 10.29 -3.87 -4.32
CA SER A 31 9.36 -4.57 -5.20
C SER A 31 7.92 -4.16 -4.92
N PHE A 32 7.53 -4.04 -3.64
CA PHE A 32 6.20 -3.57 -3.25
C PHE A 32 5.94 -2.12 -3.70
N VAL A 33 6.88 -1.20 -3.48
CA VAL A 33 6.78 0.20 -3.92
C VAL A 33 6.72 0.29 -5.44
N ASN A 34 7.55 -0.48 -6.15
CA ASN A 34 7.58 -0.51 -7.62
C ASN A 34 6.28 -0.98 -8.24
N VAL A 35 5.54 -1.91 -7.62
CA VAL A 35 4.23 -2.33 -8.13
C VAL A 35 3.14 -1.34 -7.74
N THR A 36 3.18 -0.81 -6.51
CA THR A 36 2.10 0.06 -5.99
C THR A 36 2.10 1.47 -6.59
N LYS A 37 3.26 1.99 -7.03
CA LYS A 37 3.35 3.29 -7.72
C LYS A 37 2.61 3.31 -9.06
N GLU A 38 2.42 2.16 -9.69
CA GLU A 38 1.73 2.04 -10.98
C GLU A 38 0.20 2.04 -10.82
N LEU A 39 -0.32 1.85 -9.59
CA LEU A 39 -1.76 1.73 -9.35
C LEU A 39 -2.46 3.08 -9.49
N GLU A 40 -3.54 3.13 -10.26
CA GLU A 40 -4.27 4.37 -10.52
C GLU A 40 -5.40 4.63 -9.53
N HIS A 41 -5.83 5.90 -9.42
CA HIS A 41 -6.99 6.23 -8.59
C HIS A 41 -8.24 5.47 -9.06
N GLY A 42 -8.93 4.84 -8.11
CA GLY A 42 -10.15 4.09 -8.37
C GLY A 42 -9.92 2.68 -8.91
N GLU A 43 -8.68 2.27 -9.17
CA GLU A 43 -8.34 0.92 -9.60
C GLU A 43 -8.66 -0.10 -8.51
N PHE A 44 -9.16 -1.28 -8.92
CA PHE A 44 -9.28 -2.43 -8.04
C PHE A 44 -7.98 -3.23 -8.02
N VAL A 45 -7.47 -3.47 -6.82
CA VAL A 45 -6.19 -4.10 -6.56
C VAL A 45 -6.42 -5.42 -5.84
N ARG A 46 -5.92 -6.51 -6.42
CA ARG A 46 -5.91 -7.83 -5.78
C ARG A 46 -4.65 -7.96 -4.94
N VAL A 47 -4.83 -8.16 -3.64
CA VAL A 47 -3.74 -8.33 -2.68
C VAL A 47 -3.79 -9.76 -2.16
N ARG A 48 -2.69 -10.50 -2.32
CA ARG A 48 -2.51 -11.79 -1.66
C ARG A 48 -1.75 -11.58 -0.37
N THR A 49 -2.27 -12.14 0.72
CA THR A 49 -1.64 -12.08 2.03
C THR A 49 -1.44 -13.47 2.62
N ILE A 50 -0.54 -13.55 3.59
CA ILE A 50 -0.40 -14.68 4.50
C ILE A 50 -0.69 -14.16 5.91
N HIS A 51 -1.58 -14.83 6.63
CA HIS A 51 -1.87 -14.49 8.03
C HIS A 51 -0.81 -15.09 8.97
N LEU A 52 -0.69 -14.58 10.21
CA LEU A 52 0.23 -15.09 11.24
C LEU A 52 0.19 -16.62 11.46
N ASN A 53 -0.95 -17.26 11.21
CA ASN A 53 -1.12 -18.71 11.30
C ASN A 53 -0.79 -19.47 10.00
N GLY A 54 -0.13 -18.82 9.05
CA GLY A 54 0.29 -19.39 7.76
C GLY A 54 -0.82 -19.50 6.71
N LYS A 55 -2.07 -19.13 7.02
CA LYS A 55 -3.18 -19.26 6.06
C LYS A 55 -3.11 -18.16 4.99
N PRO A 56 -3.10 -18.51 3.69
CA PRO A 56 -3.17 -17.52 2.63
C PRO A 56 -4.59 -16.96 2.50
N ARG A 57 -4.68 -15.68 2.11
CA ARG A 57 -5.93 -15.00 1.79
C ARG A 57 -5.73 -14.10 0.57
N VAL A 58 -6.78 -13.94 -0.22
CA VAL A 58 -6.83 -12.93 -1.28
C VAL A 58 -7.94 -11.94 -0.94
N LEU A 59 -7.63 -10.66 -1.07
CA LEU A 59 -8.58 -9.57 -0.87
C LEU A 59 -8.48 -8.58 -2.02
N THR A 60 -9.60 -7.90 -2.29
CA THR A 60 -9.65 -6.84 -3.28
C THR A 60 -9.85 -5.52 -2.56
N LEU A 61 -9.02 -4.53 -2.87
CA LEU A 61 -9.16 -3.15 -2.40
C LEU A 61 -9.34 -2.19 -3.57
N LYS A 62 -9.94 -1.03 -3.32
CA LYS A 62 -10.02 0.06 -4.31
C LYS A 62 -9.06 1.18 -3.91
N GLN A 63 -8.18 1.57 -4.82
CA GLN A 63 -7.21 2.63 -4.59
C GLN A 63 -7.90 3.99 -4.47
N ASP A 64 -7.57 4.76 -3.44
CA ASP A 64 -8.17 6.08 -3.18
C ASP A 64 -7.08 7.14 -2.97
N LEU A 65 -6.55 7.69 -4.06
CA LEU A 65 -5.58 8.79 -4.01
C LEU A 65 -6.18 10.15 -3.66
N HIS A 66 -7.51 10.28 -3.57
CA HIS A 66 -8.15 11.56 -3.23
C HIS A 66 -7.99 11.87 -1.74
N TYR A 67 -8.33 10.90 -0.89
CA TYR A 67 -8.17 11.02 0.55
C TYR A 67 -6.89 10.35 1.07
N TRP A 68 -6.35 9.37 0.34
CA TRP A 68 -5.20 8.55 0.76
C TRP A 68 -4.12 8.52 -0.33
N PRO A 69 -3.36 9.62 -0.52
CA PRO A 69 -2.17 9.58 -1.36
C PRO A 69 -1.21 8.49 -0.87
N THR A 70 -0.54 7.82 -1.79
CA THR A 70 0.47 6.81 -1.47
C THR A 70 1.75 7.54 -1.07
N TRP A 71 2.24 7.29 0.14
CA TRP A 71 3.50 7.82 0.65
C TRP A 71 4.27 6.73 1.38
N GLU A 72 5.59 6.88 1.42
CA GLU A 72 6.51 6.02 2.16
C GLU A 72 7.02 6.77 3.40
N LEU A 73 7.34 6.02 4.45
CA LEU A 73 8.12 6.51 5.58
C LEU A 73 9.45 5.77 5.60
N ARG A 74 10.55 6.50 5.38
CA ARG A 74 11.91 5.94 5.31
C ARG A 74 12.74 6.45 6.47
N PHE A 75 13.35 5.52 7.22
CA PHE A 75 14.28 5.85 8.29
C PHE A 75 15.68 6.07 7.72
N ASN A 76 16.32 7.18 8.10
CA ASN A 76 17.71 7.44 7.82
C ASN A 76 18.55 7.08 9.07
N PRO A 77 19.38 6.03 9.03
CA PRO A 77 20.14 5.57 10.20
C PRO A 77 21.27 6.53 10.58
N ASP A 78 21.85 7.28 9.64
CA ASP A 78 22.97 8.20 9.88
C ASP A 78 22.54 9.44 10.67
N THR A 79 21.30 9.87 10.45
CA THR A 79 20.71 11.05 11.11
C THR A 79 19.70 10.69 12.20
N ALA A 80 19.31 9.42 12.29
CA ALA A 80 18.22 8.92 13.14
C ALA A 80 16.86 9.62 12.90
N ILE A 81 16.61 10.09 11.68
CA ILE A 81 15.39 10.84 11.30
C ILE A 81 14.52 10.01 10.37
N TRP A 82 13.20 10.14 10.52
CA TRP A 82 12.21 9.61 9.59
C TRP A 82 11.83 10.66 8.54
N HIS A 83 11.87 10.27 7.27
CA HIS A 83 11.42 11.09 6.15
C HIS A 83 10.15 10.52 5.55
N ARG A 84 9.18 11.40 5.26
CA ARG A 84 7.99 11.05 4.50
C ARG A 84 8.18 11.48 3.04
N ASN A 85 8.04 10.53 2.12
CA ASN A 85 8.10 10.78 0.68
C ASN A 85 6.77 10.42 0.03
N VAL A 86 6.19 11.31 -0.78
CA VAL A 86 4.98 11.00 -1.55
C VAL A 86 5.37 10.19 -2.77
N ILE A 87 4.81 9.00 -2.93
CA ILE A 87 5.00 8.11 -4.08
C ILE A 87 4.00 8.47 -5.18
N LYS A 88 2.72 8.63 -4.82
CA LYS A 88 1.65 8.95 -5.77
C LYS A 88 0.53 9.74 -5.11
N ALA A 89 0.08 10.78 -5.79
CA ALA A 89 -1.09 11.56 -5.41
C ALA A 89 -1.88 11.90 -6.68
N LEU A 90 -3.13 12.31 -6.54
CA LEU A 90 -3.86 12.87 -7.67
C LEU A 90 -3.15 14.14 -8.16
N ASN A 91 -2.93 14.23 -9.47
CA ASN A 91 -2.53 15.49 -10.09
C ASN A 91 -3.66 16.49 -9.83
N ARG A 92 -3.40 17.46 -8.96
CA ARG A 92 -4.26 18.64 -8.86
C ARG A 92 -4.00 19.48 -10.10
N SER A 93 -4.73 19.21 -11.19
CA SER A 93 -4.89 20.20 -12.23
C SER A 93 -5.47 21.44 -11.55
N THR A 94 -4.68 22.51 -11.52
CA THR A 94 -5.12 23.84 -11.11
C THR A 94 -6.34 24.18 -11.97
N VAL A 95 -7.52 24.26 -11.36
CA VAL A 95 -8.65 24.99 -11.95
C VAL A 95 -8.40 26.46 -11.68
#